data_AF-A0A0F0LH95-F1
#
_entry.id   AF-A0A0F0LH95-F1
#
_cell.length_a   1.000
_cell.length_b   1.000
_cell.length_c   1.000
_cell.angle_alpha   90.00
_cell.angle_beta   90.00
_cell.angle_gamma   90.00
#
_symmetry.space_group_name_H-M   'P 1'
#
loop_
_entity.id
_entity.type
_entity.pdbx_description
1 polymer ?
#
loop_
_entity_poly.entity_id
_entity_poly.type
_entity_poly.pdbx_seq_one_letter_code
_entity_poly.pdbx_strand_id
1 'polypeptide(L)'
;MVEFHLTGIDVAAPPWSLLIEVADATPDRSWVLVGGMMTHLHALRGRVSASRPTIDVDLLVNLDVIAAQIGAVAGPLQHLGLQPVQSHGQFIDSPAMVTSSTSWSAAPPPRHGGRVAPS
;
A
#
# COMPACT_ATOMS: atom_id res chain seq x y z
N MET A 1 3.29 -29.32 -2.29
CA MET A 1 4.01 -28.11 -1.84
C MET A 1 4.72 -27.56 -3.08
N VAL A 2 4.24 -26.45 -3.65
CA VAL A 2 4.84 -25.86 -4.84
C VAL A 2 5.84 -24.81 -4.36
N GLU A 3 7.12 -25.06 -4.63
CA GLU A 3 8.21 -24.13 -4.33
C GLU A 3 8.26 -23.06 -5.42
N PHE A 4 7.99 -21.81 -5.06
CA PHE A 4 8.12 -20.67 -5.97
C PHE A 4 9.55 -20.14 -5.89
N HIS A 5 10.35 -20.43 -6.91
CA HIS A 5 11.67 -19.83 -7.05
C HIS A 5 11.51 -18.43 -7.66
N LEU A 6 11.31 -17.42 -6.80
CA LEU A 6 11.25 -16.00 -7.18
C LEU A 6 12.68 -15.47 -7.44
N THR A 7 13.35 -15.97 -8.46
CA THR A 7 14.69 -15.48 -8.84
C THR A 7 14.65 -14.01 -9.19
N GLY A 8 15.47 -13.22 -8.50
CA GLY A 8 15.68 -11.80 -8.81
C GLY A 8 14.74 -10.83 -8.09
N ILE A 9 13.92 -11.29 -7.13
CA ILE A 9 13.12 -10.42 -6.29
C ILE A 9 13.61 -10.50 -4.85
N ASP A 10 13.99 -9.34 -4.33
CA ASP A 10 14.18 -9.17 -2.90
C ASP A 10 12.83 -8.87 -2.24
N VAL A 11 12.20 -9.90 -1.69
CA VAL A 11 10.91 -9.77 -0.99
C VAL A 11 11.03 -9.03 0.34
N ALA A 12 12.25 -8.88 0.88
CA ALA A 12 12.51 -8.12 2.10
C ALA A 12 12.67 -6.61 1.81
N ALA A 13 12.79 -6.23 0.54
CA ALA A 13 12.87 -4.83 0.11
C ALA A 13 11.50 -4.28 -0.33
N PRO A 14 11.26 -2.96 -0.18
CA PRO A 14 10.11 -2.31 -0.78
C PRO A 14 10.09 -2.46 -2.31
N PRO A 15 8.91 -2.59 -2.94
CA PRO A 15 7.57 -2.51 -2.33
C PRO A 15 7.02 -3.85 -1.79
N TRP A 16 7.77 -4.97 -1.88
CA TRP A 16 7.29 -6.29 -1.43
C TRP A 16 7.14 -6.40 0.08
N SER A 17 8.15 -5.93 0.83
CA SER A 17 8.07 -5.91 2.29
C SER A 17 6.85 -5.12 2.79
N LEU A 18 6.60 -3.94 2.19
CA LEU A 18 5.44 -3.12 2.50
C LEU A 18 4.11 -3.82 2.18
N LEU A 19 4.00 -4.49 1.04
CA LEU A 19 2.80 -5.25 0.68
C LEU A 19 2.53 -6.38 1.71
N ILE A 20 3.56 -7.07 2.16
CA ILE A 20 3.45 -8.13 3.17
C ILE A 20 3.01 -7.53 4.52
N GLU A 21 3.64 -6.44 4.96
CA GLU A 21 3.25 -5.74 6.20
C GLU A 21 1.80 -5.28 6.19
N VAL A 22 1.32 -4.74 5.06
CA VAL A 22 -0.09 -4.36 4.92
C VAL A 22 -1.01 -5.57 5.01
N ALA A 23 -0.64 -6.68 4.35
CA ALA A 23 -1.44 -7.89 4.38
C ALA A 23 -1.53 -8.51 5.77
N ASP A 24 -0.45 -8.48 6.54
CA ASP A 24 -0.43 -8.99 7.91
C ASP A 24 -1.18 -8.07 8.89
N ALA A 25 -1.19 -6.75 8.63
CA ALA A 25 -1.80 -5.77 9.53
C ALA A 25 -3.31 -5.58 9.33
N THR A 26 -3.89 -6.05 8.23
CA THR A 26 -5.29 -5.75 7.85
C THR A 26 -6.17 -6.99 7.75
N PRO A 27 -7.50 -6.87 7.96
CA PRO A 27 -8.37 -8.05 7.90
C PRO A 27 -8.43 -8.70 6.52
N ASP A 28 -8.55 -10.03 6.49
CA ASP A 28 -8.75 -10.79 5.26
C ASP A 28 -9.93 -10.26 4.44
N ARG A 29 -9.74 -10.17 3.12
CA ARG A 29 -10.75 -9.75 2.14
C ARG A 29 -11.27 -8.31 2.32
N SER A 30 -10.66 -7.51 3.20
CA SER A 30 -11.01 -6.09 3.36
C SER A 30 -10.48 -5.19 2.23
N TRP A 31 -9.56 -5.71 1.42
CA TRP A 31 -9.02 -5.04 0.24
C TRP A 31 -8.56 -6.05 -0.80
N VAL A 32 -8.28 -5.57 -2.00
CA VAL A 32 -7.64 -6.33 -3.08
C VAL A 32 -6.47 -5.53 -3.67
N LEU A 33 -5.40 -6.24 -4.03
CA LEU A 33 -4.22 -5.66 -4.66
C LEU A 33 -4.56 -5.21 -6.09
N VAL A 34 -4.22 -3.97 -6.44
CA VAL A 34 -4.41 -3.43 -7.80
C VAL A 34 -3.11 -2.80 -8.31
N GLY A 35 -3.16 -2.19 -9.49
CA GLY A 35 -2.03 -1.43 -10.03
C GLY A 35 -0.82 -2.26 -10.43
N GLY A 36 0.37 -1.66 -10.27
CA GLY A 36 1.64 -2.21 -10.74
C GLY A 36 2.04 -3.50 -10.02
N MET A 37 1.86 -3.55 -8.71
CA MET A 37 2.18 -4.74 -7.89
C MET A 37 1.27 -5.92 -8.20
N MET A 38 -0.01 -5.70 -8.50
CA MET A 38 -0.91 -6.77 -8.97
C MET A 38 -0.37 -7.38 -10.28
N THR A 39 0.01 -6.53 -11.24
CA THR A 39 0.55 -6.98 -12.53
C THR A 39 1.86 -7.75 -12.34
N HIS A 40 2.73 -7.27 -11.44
CA HIS A 40 4.00 -7.91 -11.11
C HIS A 40 3.78 -9.30 -10.48
N LEU A 41 2.88 -9.42 -9.50
CA LEU A 41 2.52 -10.70 -8.89
C LEU A 41 1.99 -11.70 -9.93
N HIS A 42 1.13 -11.24 -10.84
CA HIS A 42 0.62 -12.08 -11.94
C HIS A 42 1.72 -12.50 -12.92
N ALA A 43 2.66 -11.61 -13.24
CA ALA A 43 3.80 -11.92 -14.09
C ALA A 43 4.69 -13.01 -13.47
N LEU A 44 4.98 -12.91 -12.17
CA LEU A 44 5.75 -13.91 -11.43
C LEU A 44 5.04 -15.25 -11.39
N ARG A 45 3.73 -15.25 -11.10
CA ARG A 45 2.90 -16.45 -11.14
C ARG A 45 2.89 -17.09 -12.54
N GLY A 46 2.89 -16.27 -13.58
CA GLY A 46 2.96 -16.67 -14.98
C GLY A 46 4.35 -17.03 -15.49
N ARG A 47 5.41 -16.87 -14.67
CA ARG A 47 6.82 -17.03 -15.06
C ARG A 47 7.23 -16.15 -16.25
N VAL A 48 6.64 -14.96 -16.35
CA VAL A 48 7.01 -13.95 -17.34
C VAL A 48 7.68 -12.78 -16.64
N SER A 49 8.65 -12.14 -17.31
CA SER A 49 9.34 -10.98 -16.74
C SER A 49 8.38 -9.80 -16.61
N ALA A 50 8.24 -9.27 -15.41
CA ALA A 50 7.52 -8.02 -15.19
C ALA A 50 8.33 -6.86 -15.79
N SER A 51 7.72 -6.12 -16.71
CA SER A 51 8.45 -5.13 -17.54
C SER A 51 8.61 -3.76 -16.90
N ARG A 52 7.87 -3.44 -15.83
CA ARG A 52 7.82 -2.08 -15.27
C ARG A 52 8.18 -2.09 -13.78
N PRO A 53 9.20 -1.34 -13.36
CA PRO A 53 9.44 -1.06 -11.94
C PRO A 53 8.19 -0.41 -11.33
N THR A 54 7.69 -0.99 -10.25
CA THR A 54 6.64 -0.44 -9.39
C THR A 54 7.31 -0.15 -8.05
N ILE A 55 7.06 1.04 -7.49
CA ILE A 55 7.74 1.51 -6.27
C ILE A 55 6.77 1.71 -5.10
N ASP A 56 5.49 1.46 -5.37
CA ASP A 56 4.33 1.70 -4.53
C ASP A 56 3.40 0.47 -4.49
N VAL A 57 2.45 0.51 -3.57
CA VAL A 57 1.42 -0.51 -3.35
C VAL A 57 0.04 0.16 -3.48
N ASP A 58 -0.74 -0.28 -4.48
CA ASP A 58 -2.11 0.21 -4.70
C ASP A 58 -3.14 -0.80 -4.20
N LEU A 59 -4.12 -0.34 -3.43
CA LEU A 59 -5.16 -1.18 -2.82
C LEU A 59 -6.55 -0.63 -3.15
N LEU A 60 -7.48 -1.52 -3.50
CA LEU A 60 -8.91 -1.20 -3.52
C LEU A 60 -9.55 -1.75 -2.24
N VAL A 61 -10.13 -0.88 -1.42
CA VAL A 61 -10.74 -1.25 -0.15
C VAL A 61 -12.22 -1.62 -0.34
N ASN A 62 -12.64 -2.74 0.25
CA ASN A 62 -14.03 -3.20 0.23
C ASN A 62 -14.81 -2.61 1.42
N LEU A 63 -15.57 -1.55 1.15
CA LEU A 63 -16.34 -0.82 2.16
C LEU A 63 -17.50 -1.63 2.77
N ASP A 64 -18.05 -2.59 2.01
CA ASP A 64 -19.13 -3.46 2.48
C ASP A 64 -18.62 -4.46 3.51
N VAL A 65 -17.41 -5.00 3.30
CA VAL A 65 -16.76 -5.95 4.23
C VAL A 65 -16.32 -5.26 5.52
N ILE A 66 -15.89 -4.00 5.45
CA ILE A 66 -15.47 -3.24 6.64
C ILE A 66 -16.60 -2.43 7.29
N ALA A 67 -17.86 -2.73 6.96
CA ALA A 67 -19.07 -2.15 7.58
C ALA A 67 -19.01 -0.62 7.75
N ALA A 68 -18.70 0.10 6.65
CA ALA A 68 -18.55 1.56 6.61
C ALA A 68 -17.43 2.15 7.50
N GLN A 69 -16.60 1.33 8.16
CA GLN A 69 -15.49 1.78 8.98
C GLN A 69 -14.18 1.75 8.19
N ILE A 70 -13.91 2.84 7.46
CA ILE A 70 -12.60 3.09 6.83
C ILE A 70 -11.44 2.89 7.84
N GLY A 71 -11.69 3.16 9.13
CA GLY A 71 -10.74 2.94 10.23
C GLY A 71 -10.23 1.52 10.37
N ALA A 72 -10.96 0.49 9.92
CA ALA A 72 -10.52 -0.90 9.99
C ALA A 72 -9.28 -1.20 9.11
N VAL A 73 -9.08 -0.40 8.06
CA VAL A 73 -7.86 -0.46 7.22
C VAL A 73 -6.95 0.72 7.54
N ALA A 74 -7.49 1.93 7.69
CA ALA A 74 -6.70 3.13 7.92
C ALA A 74 -5.93 3.10 9.26
N GLY A 75 -6.52 2.54 10.33
CA GLY A 75 -5.88 2.41 11.64
C GLY A 75 -4.61 1.57 11.57
N PRO A 76 -4.67 0.32 11.08
CA PRO A 76 -3.47 -0.50 10.86
C PRO A 76 -2.41 0.16 9.99
N LEU A 77 -2.78 0.81 8.88
CA LEU A 77 -1.82 1.52 8.03
C LEU A 77 -1.11 2.66 8.78
N GLN A 78 -1.85 3.42 9.60
CA GLN A 78 -1.26 4.45 10.46
C GLN A 78 -0.33 3.86 11.52
N HIS A 79 -0.64 2.69 12.07
CA HIS A 79 0.24 1.97 12.99
C HIS A 79 1.54 1.49 12.33
N LEU A 80 1.54 1.23 11.02
CA LEU A 80 2.75 0.99 10.23
C LEU A 80 3.55 2.28 9.93
N GLY A 81 3.11 3.43 10.44
CA GLY A 81 3.76 4.72 10.24
C GLY A 81 3.45 5.36 8.88
N LEU A 82 2.51 4.82 8.12
CA LEU A 82 2.01 5.41 6.89
C LEU A 82 1.10 6.58 7.22
N GLN A 83 1.26 7.69 6.50
CA GLN A 83 0.40 8.85 6.64
C GLN A 83 -0.34 9.14 5.33
N PRO A 84 -1.62 9.57 5.36
CA PRO A 84 -2.30 10.04 4.15
C PRO A 84 -1.59 11.29 3.64
N VAL A 85 -1.08 11.26 2.40
CA VAL A 85 -0.31 12.38 1.85
C VAL A 85 -1.15 13.31 0.97
N GLN A 86 -2.28 12.85 0.41
CA GLN A 86 -3.22 13.68 -0.36
C GLN A 86 -4.46 12.85 -0.73
N SER A 87 -5.65 13.47 -0.68
CA SER A 87 -6.87 12.94 -1.29
C SER A 87 -7.04 13.58 -2.67
N HIS A 88 -6.90 12.81 -3.76
CA HIS A 88 -7.32 13.27 -5.08
C HIS A 88 -8.75 12.77 -5.33
N GLY A 89 -9.73 13.59 -4.93
CA GLY A 89 -11.14 13.33 -5.22
C GLY A 89 -11.64 14.24 -6.34
N GLN A 90 -11.94 13.67 -7.51
CA GLN A 90 -12.89 14.30 -8.43
C GLN A 90 -14.25 13.65 -8.18
N PHE A 91 -15.14 14.36 -7.49
CA PHE A 91 -16.51 13.93 -7.29
C PHE A 91 -17.21 13.99 -8.66
N ILE A 92 -17.37 12.86 -9.31
CA ILE A 92 -18.23 12.75 -10.49
C ILE A 92 -19.63 12.48 -9.94
N ASP A 93 -20.56 13.41 -10.13
CA ASP A 93 -21.98 13.25 -9.77
C ASP A 93 -22.63 12.16 -10.66
N SER A 94 -22.26 10.90 -10.42
CA SER A 94 -22.85 9.72 -11.04
C SER A 94 -23.04 8.67 -9.95
N PRO A 95 -24.28 8.24 -9.67
CA PRO A 95 -24.59 7.35 -8.54
C PRO A 95 -24.06 5.91 -8.67
N ALA A 96 -23.25 5.63 -9.68
CA ALA A 96 -22.83 4.26 -10.02
C ALA A 96 -21.43 3.87 -9.53
N MET A 97 -20.52 4.81 -9.23
CA MET A 97 -19.17 4.47 -8.77
C MET A 97 -18.46 5.68 -8.14
N VAL A 98 -18.19 5.63 -6.84
CA VAL A 98 -17.24 6.54 -6.17
C VAL A 98 -15.88 5.86 -6.18
N THR A 99 -14.90 6.42 -6.91
CA THR A 99 -13.50 5.99 -6.81
C THR A 99 -12.71 7.07 -6.08
N SER A 100 -12.42 6.85 -4.79
CA SER A 100 -11.48 7.69 -4.04
C SER A 100 -10.11 7.03 -4.02
N SER A 101 -9.08 7.73 -4.50
CA SER A 101 -7.68 7.29 -4.37
C SER A 101 -7.00 8.13 -3.29
N THR A 102 -6.42 7.45 -2.29
CA THR A 102 -5.63 8.06 -1.23
C THR A 102 -4.23 7.48 -1.30
N SER A 103 -3.25 8.35 -1.54
CA SER A 103 -1.83 7.97 -1.54
C SER A 103 -1.25 8.11 -0.13
N TRP A 104 -0.42 7.16 0.27
CA TRP A 104 0.21 7.10 1.59
C TRP A 104 1.73 7.09 1.44
N SER A 105 2.44 7.80 2.31
CA SER A 105 3.91 7.81 2.34
C SER A 105 4.43 7.62 3.76
N ALA A 106 5.69 7.20 3.86
CA ALA A 106 6.41 7.10 5.12
C ALA A 106 6.54 8.47 5.80
N ALA A 107 6.32 8.53 7.11
CA ALA A 107 6.54 9.75 7.87
C ALA A 107 8.02 10.20 7.80
N PRO A 108 8.29 11.51 7.65
CA PRO A 108 9.66 12.02 7.72
C PRO A 108 10.24 11.81 9.13
N PRO A 109 11.57 11.58 9.26
CA PRO A 109 12.19 11.42 10.57
C PRO A 109 12.05 12.70 11.42
N PRO A 110 11.98 12.58 12.76
CA PRO A 110 11.90 13.74 13.64
C PRO A 110 13.14 14.62 13.46
N ARG A 111 12.92 15.92 13.24
CA ARG A 111 14.00 16.91 13.17
C ARG A 111 14.63 17.03 14.56
N HIS A 112 15.83 16.47 14.75
CA HIS A 112 16.62 16.74 15.94
C HIS A 112 16.90 18.25 16.01
N GLY A 113 16.33 18.89 17.02
CA GLY A 113 16.51 20.31 17.30
C GLY A 113 17.99 20.65 17.40
N GLY A 114 18.42 21.65 16.62
CA GLY A 114 19.78 22.17 16.65
C GLY A 114 20.13 22.62 18.07
N ARG A 115 21.20 22.02 18.61
CA ARG A 115 21.82 22.46 19.85
C ARG A 115 22.48 23.81 19.58
N VAL A 116 21.90 24.89 20.13
CA VAL A 116 22.58 26.20 20.19
C VAL A 116 23.70 26.07 21.22
N ALA A 117 24.94 26.24 20.79
CA ALA A 117 26.08 26.35 21.70
C ALA A 117 26.08 27.75 22.33
N PRO A 118 26.23 27.89 23.67
CA PRO A 118 26.40 29.19 24.28
C PRO A 118 27.81 29.73 24.03
N SER A 119 27.89 31.01 23.64
CA SER A 119 29.11 31.84 23.61
C SER A 119 29.52 32.31 25.00
#